data_AF-A0A0J6SLY3-F1
#
_entry.id   AF-A0A0J6SLY3-F1
#
_cell.length_a   1.000
_cell.length_b   1.000
_cell.length_c   1.000
_cell.angle_alpha   90.00
_cell.angle_beta   90.00
_cell.angle_gamma   90.00
#
_symmetry.space_group_name_H-M   'P 1'
#
loop_
_entity.id
_entity.type
_entity.pdbx_description
1 polymer ?
#
loop_
_entity_poly.entity_id
_entity_poly.type
_entity_poly.pdbx_seq_one_letter_code
_entity_poly.pdbx_strand_id
1 'polypeptide(L)'
;MAKRLIIEGDEAVGIAERMARRLGTTPDEVVRRLLHESEARAVAETPLTPAQRDDYDTLRALVKEAARDKRPGATSDHSDFYDTNGLPA
;
A
#
# COMPACT_ATOMS: atom_id res chain seq x y z
N MET A 1 15.52 4.99 -25.81
CA MET A 1 14.20 4.63 -26.35
C MET A 1 13.43 3.91 -25.27
N ALA A 2 12.26 4.39 -24.87
CA ALA A 2 11.42 3.66 -23.90
C ALA A 2 10.80 2.42 -24.59
N LYS A 3 10.83 1.26 -23.94
CA LYS A 3 10.26 0.01 -24.47
C LYS A 3 8.75 -0.01 -24.15
N ARG A 4 7.92 -0.30 -25.16
CA ARG A 4 6.47 -0.43 -24.98
C ARG A 4 6.12 -1.83 -24.47
N LEU A 5 5.25 -1.92 -23.47
CA LEU A 5 4.63 -3.18 -23.04
C LEU A 5 3.53 -3.54 -24.06
N ILE A 6 3.58 -4.76 -24.60
CA ILE A 6 2.56 -5.29 -25.50
C ILE A 6 1.81 -6.38 -24.73
N ILE A 7 0.49 -6.24 -24.67
CA ILE A 7 -0.40 -7.24 -24.07
C ILE A 7 -1.03 -8.01 -25.23
N GLU A 8 -0.76 -9.31 -25.28
CA GLU A 8 -1.29 -10.20 -26.30
C GLU A 8 -2.41 -11.08 -25.72
N GLY A 9 -3.38 -11.44 -26.56
CA GLY A 9 -4.51 -12.31 -26.19
C GLY A 9 -5.81 -11.55 -25.93
N ASP A 10 -6.86 -11.97 -26.62
CA ASP A 10 -8.19 -11.32 -26.61
C ASP A 10 -8.80 -11.22 -25.21
N GLU A 11 -8.54 -12.21 -24.35
CA GLU A 11 -9.01 -12.21 -22.97
C GLU A 11 -8.36 -11.09 -22.15
N ALA A 12 -7.02 -10.99 -22.18
CA ALA A 12 -6.28 -9.99 -21.42
C ALA A 12 -6.60 -8.56 -21.88
N VAL A 13 -6.68 -8.36 -23.20
CA VAL A 13 -7.12 -7.09 -23.80
C VAL A 13 -8.55 -6.76 -23.35
N GLY A 14 -9.46 -7.72 -23.46
CA GLY A 14 -10.86 -7.53 -23.05
C GLY A 14 -11.04 -7.19 -21.58
N ILE A 15 -10.22 -7.78 -20.68
CA ILE A 15 -10.21 -7.44 -19.25
C ILE A 15 -9.73 -6.00 -19.05
N ALA A 16 -8.59 -5.64 -19.64
CA ALA A 16 -8.00 -4.32 -19.49
C ALA A 16 -8.96 -3.22 -19.99
N GLU A 17 -9.63 -3.44 -21.13
CA GLU A 17 -10.63 -2.53 -21.66
C GLU A 17 -11.87 -2.38 -20.77
N ARG A 18 -12.40 -3.49 -20.22
CA ARG A 18 -13.55 -3.44 -19.31
C ARG A 18 -13.22 -2.64 -18.06
N MET A 19 -12.01 -2.83 -17.51
CA MET A 19 -11.54 -2.08 -16.36
C MET A 19 -11.33 -0.59 -16.68
N ALA A 20 -10.73 -0.30 -17.84
CA ALA A 20 -10.50 1.05 -18.32
C ALA A 20 -11.82 1.85 -18.43
N ARG A 21 -12.86 1.23 -19.01
CA ARG A 21 -14.21 1.82 -19.10
C ARG A 21 -14.82 2.10 -17.73
N ARG A 22 -14.69 1.17 -16.76
CA ARG A 22 -15.22 1.36 -15.40
C ARG A 22 -14.53 2.47 -14.63
N LEU A 23 -13.24 2.65 -14.86
CA LEU A 23 -12.39 3.60 -14.15
C LEU A 23 -12.27 4.96 -14.88
N GLY A 24 -12.87 5.09 -16.06
CA GLY A 24 -12.77 6.32 -16.87
C GLY A 24 -11.35 6.62 -17.32
N THR A 25 -10.54 5.58 -17.59
CA THR A 25 -9.12 5.70 -17.95
C THR A 25 -8.76 4.83 -19.16
N THR A 26 -7.47 4.74 -19.51
CA THR A 26 -6.99 3.91 -20.63
C THR A 26 -6.56 2.51 -20.16
N PRO A 27 -6.60 1.48 -21.03
CA PRO A 27 -6.11 0.14 -20.70
C PRO A 27 -4.64 0.13 -20.22
N ASP A 28 -3.78 0.92 -20.86
CA ASP A 28 -2.37 1.07 -20.46
C ASP A 28 -2.23 1.59 -19.03
N GLU A 29 -3.04 2.58 -18.65
CA GLU A 29 -3.02 3.16 -17.31
C GLU A 29 -3.54 2.17 -16.25
N VAL A 30 -4.57 1.39 -16.58
CA VAL A 30 -5.04 0.30 -15.71
C VAL A 30 -3.92 -0.70 -15.45
N VAL A 31 -3.26 -1.17 -16.50
CA VAL A 31 -2.21 -2.19 -16.37
C VAL A 31 -1.00 -1.64 -15.63
N ARG A 32 -0.59 -0.39 -15.91
CA ARG A 32 0.48 0.28 -15.18
C ARG A 32 0.17 0.34 -13.68
N ARG A 33 -1.05 0.73 -13.31
CA ARG A 33 -1.48 0.81 -11.92
C ARG A 33 -1.50 -0.57 -11.25
N LEU A 34 -2.05 -1.58 -11.92
CA LEU A 34 -2.09 -2.94 -11.40
C LEU A 34 -0.70 -3.53 -11.20
N LEU A 35 0.24 -3.28 -12.12
CA LEU A 35 1.62 -3.72 -11.99
C LEU A 35 2.27 -3.08 -10.76
N HIS A 36 2.08 -1.77 -10.56
CA HIS A 36 2.60 -1.07 -9.39
C HIS A 36 2.00 -1.59 -8.07
N GLU A 37 0.69 -1.83 -8.04
CA GLU A 37 0.01 -2.42 -6.88
C GLU A 37 0.50 -3.85 -6.61
N SER A 38 0.74 -4.64 -7.66
CA SER A 38 1.25 -6.01 -7.54
C SER A 38 2.70 -6.06 -7.03
N GLU A 39 3.55 -5.14 -7.48
CA GLU A 39 4.93 -5.01 -7.02
C GLU A 39 4.97 -4.64 -5.54
N ALA A 40 4.20 -3.61 -5.14
CA ALA A 40 4.10 -3.20 -3.74
C ALA A 40 3.60 -4.34 -2.85
N ARG A 41 2.61 -5.11 -3.32
CA ARG A 41 2.09 -6.26 -2.59
C ARG A 41 3.10 -7.39 -2.49
N ALA A 42 3.81 -7.72 -3.56
CA ALA A 42 4.84 -8.74 -3.55
C ALA A 42 5.98 -8.40 -2.57
N VAL A 43 6.38 -7.13 -2.52
CA VAL A 43 7.35 -6.64 -1.53
C VAL A 43 6.81 -6.78 -0.10
N ALA A 44 5.55 -6.43 0.14
CA ALA A 44 4.95 -6.57 1.46
C ALA A 44 4.77 -8.03 1.92
N GLU A 45 4.53 -8.95 0.98
CA GLU A 45 4.40 -10.39 1.25
C GLU A 45 5.76 -11.11 1.29
N THR A 46 6.86 -10.42 0.98
CA THR A 46 8.20 -11.01 1.04
C THR A 46 8.54 -11.36 2.49
N PRO A 47 8.92 -12.62 2.78
CA PRO A 47 9.35 -12.98 4.13
C PRO A 47 10.53 -12.14 4.57
N LEU A 48 10.46 -11.62 5.80
CA LEU A 48 11.59 -10.94 6.42
C LEU A 48 12.81 -11.86 6.44
N THR A 49 13.98 -11.31 6.13
CA THR A 49 15.25 -11.99 6.40
C THR A 49 15.41 -12.21 7.92
N PRO A 50 16.28 -13.15 8.35
CA PRO A 50 16.52 -13.37 9.78
C PRO A 50 16.85 -12.08 10.56
N ALA A 51 17.76 -11.25 10.03
CA ALA A 51 18.13 -9.98 10.67
C ALA A 51 16.95 -9.00 10.76
N GLN A 52 16.14 -8.87 9.71
CA GLN A 52 14.94 -8.02 9.74
C GLN A 52 13.88 -8.54 10.71
N ARG A 53 13.80 -9.86 10.89
CA ARG A 53 12.89 -10.46 11.88
C ARG A 53 13.36 -10.16 13.30
N ASP A 54 14.66 -10.27 13.56
CA ASP A 54 15.23 -9.93 14.87
C ASP A 54 15.02 -8.45 15.21
N ASP A 55 15.21 -7.55 14.24
CA ASP A 55 14.92 -6.12 14.39
C ASP A 55 13.43 -5.88 14.68
N TYR A 56 12.54 -6.51 13.90
CA TYR A 56 11.09 -6.42 14.11
C TYR A 56 10.69 -6.90 15.51
N ASP A 57 11.21 -8.04 15.95
CA ASP A 57 10.89 -8.62 17.25
C ASP A 57 11.40 -7.72 18.39
N THR A 58 12.59 -7.13 18.22
CA THR A 58 13.17 -6.15 19.15
C THR A 58 12.29 -4.90 19.27
N LEU A 59 11.90 -4.30 18.15
CA LEU A 59 11.00 -3.15 18.14
C LEU A 59 9.65 -3.50 18.75
N ARG A 60 9.12 -4.68 18.46
CA ARG A 60 7.83 -5.13 19.00
C ARG A 60 7.89 -5.34 20.50
N ALA A 61 9.01 -5.83 21.03
CA ALA A 61 9.24 -5.95 22.47
C ALA A 61 9.27 -4.57 23.15
N LEU A 62 9.99 -3.60 22.56
CA LEU A 62 10.04 -2.23 23.07
C LEU A 62 8.66 -1.56 23.11
N VAL A 63 7.86 -1.71 22.05
CA VAL A 63 6.49 -1.18 22.01
C VAL A 63 5.60 -1.79 23.09
N LYS A 64 5.72 -3.11 23.33
CA LYS A 64 4.98 -3.79 24.40
C LYS A 64 5.40 -3.30 25.79
N GLU A 65 6.68 -3.01 25.98
CA GLU A 65 7.17 -2.45 27.25
C GLU A 65 6.61 -1.05 27.46
N ALA A 66 6.80 -0.15 26.49
CA ALA A 66 6.33 1.24 26.56
C ALA A 66 4.81 1.34 26.75
N ALA A 67 4.04 0.38 26.23
CA ALA A 67 2.60 0.32 26.43
C ALA A 67 2.18 0.20 27.90
N ARG A 68 3.05 -0.31 28.79
CA ARG A 68 2.79 -0.40 30.24
C ARG A 68 2.74 0.97 30.92
N ASP A 69 3.50 1.93 30.40
CA ASP A 69 3.58 3.29 30.93
C ASP A 69 2.54 4.23 30.29
N LYS A 70 1.68 3.70 29.42
CA LYS A 70 0.65 4.47 28.74
C LYS A 70 -0.38 5.00 29.73
N ARG A 71 -0.43 6.32 29.88
CA ARG A 71 -1.40 6.99 30.76
C ARG A 71 -2.85 6.75 30.28
N PRO A 72 -3.82 6.63 31.19
CA PRO A 72 -5.24 6.64 30.83
C PRO A 72 -5.57 7.88 29.98
N GLY A 73 -6.29 7.68 28.87
CA GLY A 73 -6.65 8.75 27.94
C GLY A 73 -5.57 9.15 26.94
N ALA A 74 -4.33 8.62 27.03
CA ALA A 74 -3.34 8.81 25.98
C ALA A 74 -3.79 8.05 24.71
N THR A 75 -4.08 8.76 23.64
CA THR A 75 -4.45 8.17 22.33
C THR A 75 -3.47 8.62 21.26
N SER A 76 -3.52 7.97 20.09
CA SER A 76 -2.90 8.47 18.85
C SER A 76 -3.98 9.18 18.01
N ASP A 77 -4.95 9.79 18.68
CA ASP A 77 -5.95 10.62 18.03
C ASP A 77 -5.30 11.95 17.69
N HIS A 78 -5.37 12.33 16.43
CA HIS A 78 -4.83 13.57 15.88
C HIS A 78 -5.94 14.38 15.21
N SER A 79 -7.20 14.09 15.51
CA SER A 79 -8.36 14.78 14.95
C SER A 79 -8.37 16.28 15.25
N ASP A 80 -7.65 16.72 16.28
CA ASP A 80 -7.43 18.12 16.61
C ASP A 80 -6.57 18.86 15.57
N PHE A 81 -5.75 18.15 14.80
CA PHE A 81 -4.92 18.73 13.74
C PHE A 81 -5.62 18.82 12.38
N TYR A 82 -6.79 18.19 12.22
CA TYR A 82 -7.46 18.11 10.93
C TYR A 82 -8.92 18.58 11.00
N ASP A 83 -9.35 19.31 9.98
CA ASP A 83 -10.75 19.71 9.81
C ASP A 83 -11.64 18.50 9.45
N THR A 84 -12.94 18.75 9.29
CA THR A 84 -13.91 17.71 8.90
C THR A 84 -13.64 17.08 7.54
N ASN A 85 -12.79 17.69 6.72
CA ASN A 85 -12.39 17.18 5.40
C ASN A 85 -11.03 16.45 5.46
N GLY A 86 -10.39 16.37 6.64
CA GLY A 86 -9.07 15.77 6.81
C GLY A 86 -7.93 16.67 6.37
N LEU A 87 -8.15 17.98 6.23
CA LEU A 87 -7.13 18.98 5.92
C LEU A 87 -6.57 19.60 7.19
N PRO A 88 -5.30 20.02 7.24
CA PRO A 88 -4.77 20.73 8.40
C PRO A 88 -5.66 21.93 8.78
N ALA A 89 -6.09 21.97 10.04
CA ALA A 89 -6.94 23.02 10.59
C ALA A 89 -6.20 24.33 10.89
#